data_AF-A0A2E3RTI7-F1
#
_entry.id   AF-A0A2E3RTI7-F1
#
_cell.length_a   1.000
_cell.length_b   1.000
_cell.length_c   1.000
_cell.angle_alpha   90.00
_cell.angle_beta   90.00
_cell.angle_gamma   90.00
#
_symmetry.space_group_name_H-M   'P 1'
#
loop_
_entity.id
_entity.type
_entity.pdbx_description
1 polymer ?
#
loop_
_entity_poly.entity_id
_entity_poly.type
_entity_poly.pdbx_seq_one_letter_code
_entity_poly.pdbx_strand_id
1 'polypeptide(L)' 'MAIRIKARSGESAEQMLRRFKKLCEKEGLTKDVKRRQYYEKPSERRRRDQRKSVSRVMRTRD' A
#
# COMPACT_ATOMS: atom_id res chain seq x y z
N MET A 1 0.22 5.40 -10.43
CA MET A 1 -0.31 6.62 -9.80
C MET A 1 0.84 7.35 -9.12
N ALA A 2 0.92 8.67 -9.28
CA ALA A 2 1.93 9.48 -8.60
C ALA A 2 1.37 9.98 -7.27
N ILE A 3 2.05 9.70 -6.17
CA ILE A 3 1.71 10.25 -4.85
C ILE A 3 2.13 11.72 -4.85
N ARG A 4 1.16 12.62 -4.77
CA ARG A 4 1.41 14.07 -4.69
C ARG A 4 0.98 14.60 -3.34
N ILE A 5 1.86 15.36 -2.69
CA ILE A 5 1.55 16.06 -1.45
C ILE A 5 1.86 17.55 -1.62
N LYS A 6 0.98 18.41 -1.10
CA LYS A 6 1.18 19.85 -1.03
C LYS A 6 1.28 20.26 0.44
N ALA A 7 2.13 21.24 0.70
CA ALA A 7 2.20 21.90 2.01
C ALA A 7 0.87 22.61 2.32
N ARG A 8 0.44 22.51 3.57
CA ARG A 8 -0.69 23.29 4.09
C ARG A 8 -0.13 24.47 4.88
N SER A 9 -0.88 25.58 4.94
CA SER A 9 -0.50 26.74 5.76
C SER A 9 -0.47 26.34 7.24
N GLY A 10 0.62 26.66 7.94
CA GLY A 10 0.81 26.35 9.37
C GLY A 10 1.23 24.90 9.66
N GLU A 11 1.58 24.12 8.64
CA GLU A 11 2.04 22.74 8.82
C GLU A 11 3.56 22.67 9.02
N SER A 12 4.01 21.87 9.99
CA SER A 12 5.44 21.58 10.16
C SER A 12 5.93 20.52 9.16
N ALA A 13 7.23 20.51 8.87
CA ALA A 13 7.84 19.52 7.98
C ALA A 13 7.56 18.07 8.43
N GLU A 14 7.51 17.82 9.73
CA GLU A 14 7.25 16.49 10.29
C GLU A 14 5.80 16.04 10.06
N GLN A 15 4.83 16.95 10.18
CA GLN A 15 3.43 16.66 9.89
C GLN A 15 3.23 16.30 8.41
N MET A 16 3.93 17.00 7.51
CA MET A 16 3.92 16.69 6.08
C MET A 16 4.47 15.29 5.80
N LEU A 17 5.59 14.92 6.42
CA LEU A 17 6.18 13.58 6.28
C LEU A 17 5.25 12.48 6.79
N ARG A 18 4.56 12.69 7.91
CA ARG A 18 3.57 11.74 8.44
C ARG A 18 2.41 11.55 7.45
N ARG A 19 1.89 12.62 6.84
CA ARG A 19 0.85 12.52 5.81
C ARG A 19 1.35 11.79 4.56
N PHE A 20 2.58 12.07 4.13
CA PHE A 20 3.20 11.38 3.00
C PHE A 20 3.32 9.88 3.25
N LYS A 21 3.82 9.49 4.44
CA LYS A 21 3.91 8.08 4.84
C LYS A 21 2.53 7.40 4.82
N LYS A 22 1.51 8.06 5.36
CA LYS A 22 0.13 7.56 5.37
C LYS A 22 -0.45 7.40 3.96
N LEU A 23 -0.12 8.31 3.03
CA LEU A 23 -0.51 8.18 1.62
C LEU A 23 0.21 7.00 0.95
N CYS A 24 1.51 6.82 1.17
CA CYS A 24 2.26 5.66 0.67
C CYS A 24 1.70 4.33 1.18
N GLU A 25 1.29 4.28 2.44
CA GLU A 25 0.66 3.10 3.04
C GLU A 25 -0.73 2.83 2.45
N LYS A 26 -1.54 3.88 2.25
CA LYS A 26 -2.88 3.78 1.66
C LYS A 26 -2.84 3.28 0.22
N GLU A 27 -1.92 3.83 -0.58
CA GLU A 27 -1.69 3.41 -1.98
C GLU A 27 -1.02 2.02 -2.06
N GLY A 28 -0.59 1.46 -0.93
CA GLY A 28 0.06 0.15 -0.90
C GLY A 28 1.42 0.13 -1.59
N LEU A 29 2.06 1.29 -1.79
CA LEU A 29 3.30 1.43 -2.53
C LEU A 29 4.40 0.52 -1.99
N THR A 30 4.56 0.47 -0.66
CA THR A 30 5.54 -0.39 -0.01
C THR A 30 5.29 -1.87 -0.26
N LYS A 31 4.02 -2.29 -0.31
CA LYS A 31 3.65 -3.70 -0.62
C LYS A 31 3.93 -4.03 -2.08
N ASP A 32 3.75 -3.06 -2.97
CA ASP A 32 4.02 -3.22 -4.39
C ASP A 32 5.50 -3.28 -4.73
N VAL A 33 6.32 -2.44 -4.08
CA VAL A 33 7.79 -2.53 -4.18
C VAL A 33 8.26 -3.91 -3.74
N LYS A 34 7.84 -4.38 -2.55
CA LYS A 34 8.18 -5.73 -2.05
C LYS A 34 7.67 -6.85 -2.96
N ARG A 35 6.52 -6.68 -3.61
CA ARG A 35 5.97 -7.66 -4.54
C ARG A 35 6.78 -7.77 -5.84
N ARG A 36 7.33 -6.64 -6.31
CA ARG A 36 8.05 -6.55 -7.59
C ARG A 36 9.56 -6.72 -7.44
N GLN A 37 10.08 -6.80 -6.22
CA GLN A 37 11.51 -6.94 -5.95
C GLN A 37 12.13 -8.23 -6.54
N TYR A 38 11.31 -9.25 -6.79
CA TYR A 38 11.72 -10.49 -7.45
C TYR A 38 10.65 -10.98 -8.43
N TYR A 39 11.04 -11.84 -9.36
CA TYR A 39 10.09 -12.50 -10.26
C TYR A 39 9.20 -13.47 -9.49
N GLU A 40 7.89 -13.25 -9.57
CA GLU A 40 6.86 -14.16 -9.06
C GLU A 40 6.23 -14.91 -10.23
N LYS A 41 6.34 -16.25 -10.23
CA LYS A 41 5.71 -17.12 -11.22
C LYS A 41 4.19 -16.85 -11.29
N PRO A 42 3.55 -16.97 -12.47
CA PRO A 42 2.11 -16.72 -12.61
C PRO A 42 1.22 -17.57 -11.71
N SER A 43 1.61 -18.81 -11.41
CA SER A 43 0.91 -19.70 -10.47
C SER A 43 0.92 -19.16 -9.04
N GLU A 44 2.10 -18.73 -8.57
CA GLU A 44 2.29 -18.15 -7.23
C GLU A 44 1.51 -16.84 -7.07
N ARG A 45 1.52 -16.01 -8.11
CA ARG A 45 0.72 -14.79 -8.17
C ARG A 45 -0.78 -15.07 -7.97
N ARG A 46 -1.33 -16.03 -8.74
CA ARG A 46 -2.74 -16.45 -8.62
C ARG A 46 -3.06 -16.97 -7.22
N ARG A 47 -2.19 -17.81 -6.66
CA ARG A 47 -2.35 -18.37 -5.31
C ARG A 47 -2.35 -17.28 -4.22
N ARG A 48 -1.46 -16.29 -4.34
CA ARG A 48 -1.39 -15.16 -3.42
C ARG A 48 -2.64 -14.28 -3.50
N ASP A 49 -3.14 -14.03 -4.71
CA ASP A 49 -4.32 -13.19 -4.91
C ASP A 49 -5.60 -13.86 -4.36
N GLN A 50 -5.74 -15.18 -4.49
CA GLN A 50 -6.81 -15.96 -3.84
C GLN A 50 -6.73 -15.90 -2.30
N ARG A 51 -5.54 -16.10 -1.71
CA ARG A 51 -5.39 -15.97 -0.25
C ARG A 51 -5.74 -14.57 0.26
N LYS A 52 -5.38 -13.54 -0.50
CA LYS A 52 -5.71 -12.14 -0.17
C LYS A 52 -7.21 -11.86 -0.24
N SER A 53 -7.93 -12.41 -1.22
CA SER A 53 -9.38 -12.23 -1.32
C SER A 53 -10.09 -12.90 -0.15
N VAL A 54 -9.73 -14.14 0.19
CA VAL A 54 -10.28 -14.88 1.34
C VAL A 54 -10.02 -14.12 2.65
N SER A 55 -8.77 -13.70 2.88
CA SER A 55 -8.42 -12.92 4.08
C SER A 55 -9.17 -11.59 4.19
N ARG A 56 -9.43 -10.92 3.06
CA ARG A 56 -10.22 -9.68 3.05
C ARG A 56 -11.67 -9.94 3.46
N VAL A 57 -12.30 -10.99 2.92
CA VAL A 57 -13.68 -11.36 3.24
C VAL A 57 -13.82 -11.74 4.72
N MET A 58 -12.88 -12.51 5.26
CA MET A 58 -12.87 -12.88 6.68
C MET A 58 -12.81 -11.64 7.58
N ARG A 59 -11.89 -10.70 7.31
CA ARG A 59 -11.74 -9.46 8.09
C ARG A 59 -12.94 -8.51 8.05
N THR A 60 -13.81 -8.63 7.06
CA THR A 60 -15.02 -7.80 6.95
C THR A 60 -16.24 -8.43 7.61
N ARG A 61 -16.14 -9.69 8.05
CA ARG A 61 -17.22 -10.43 8.68
C ARG A 61 -17.17 -10.36 10.22
N ASP A 62 -16.02 -10.02 10.78
CA ASP A 62 -15.83 -9.64 12.18
C ASP A 62 -16.07 -8.12 12.36
#